data_AF-A0A965YRF2-F1
#
_entry.id   AF-A0A965YRF2-F1
#
_cell.length_a   1.000
_cell.length_b   1.000
_cell.length_c   1.000
_cell.angle_alpha   90.00
_cell.angle_beta   90.00
_cell.angle_gamma   90.00
#
_symmetry.space_group_name_H-M   'P 1'
#
loop_
_entity.id
_entity.type
_entity.pdbx_description
1 polymer ?
#
loop_
_entity_poly.entity_id
_entity_poly.type
_entity_poly.pdbx_seq_one_letter_code
_entity_poly.pdbx_strand_id
1 'polypeptide(L)'
;MNDALQRKVILSSMEADDLVERDLRCPYCDFRIQTIYSDAVGHLRSKCPKCKNITIFNLAYFRRMKHRPRYRHSAHTGRVYR
;
A
#
# COMPACT_ATOMS: atom_id res chain seq x y z
N MET A 1 -20.84 -18.60 12.41
CA MET A 1 -19.53 -18.20 11.82
C MET A 1 -19.07 -19.37 10.94
N ASN A 2 -18.63 -19.12 9.71
CA ASN A 2 -18.31 -20.21 8.77
C ASN A 2 -16.94 -20.83 9.13
N ASP A 3 -16.93 -22.07 9.61
CA ASP A 3 -15.72 -22.78 10.09
C ASP A 3 -14.61 -22.80 9.02
N ALA A 4 -14.98 -23.00 7.75
CA ALA A 4 -14.03 -23.01 6.64
C ALA A 4 -13.39 -21.62 6.40
N LEU A 5 -14.11 -20.53 6.67
CA LEU A 5 -13.56 -19.18 6.56
C LEU A 5 -12.55 -18.90 7.69
N GLN A 6 -12.87 -19.33 8.92
CA GLN A 6 -11.95 -19.17 10.06
C GLN A 6 -10.64 -19.92 9.82
N ARG A 7 -10.71 -21.16 9.30
CA ARG A 7 -9.52 -21.93 8.94
C ARG A 7 -8.63 -21.19 7.93
N LYS A 8 -9.22 -20.58 6.90
CA LYS A 8 -8.45 -19.79 5.91
C LYS A 8 -7.75 -18.59 6.55
N VAL A 9 -8.44 -17.85 7.43
CA VAL A 9 -7.85 -16.70 8.12
C VAL A 9 -6.68 -17.12 9.00
N ILE A 10 -6.81 -18.23 9.74
CA ILE A 10 -5.74 -18.76 10.59
C ILE A 10 -4.53 -19.18 9.75
N LEU A 11 -4.74 -19.97 8.68
CA LEU A 11 -3.66 -20.42 7.81
C LEU A 11 -2.92 -19.24 7.19
N SER A 12 -3.64 -18.24 6.68
CA SER A 12 -3.01 -17.04 6.11
C SER A 12 -2.21 -16.23 7.13
N SER A 13 -2.60 -16.24 8.41
CA SER A 13 -1.81 -15.60 9.47
C SER A 13 -0.51 -16.38 9.72
N MET A 14 -0.58 -17.70 9.80
CA MET A 14 0.59 -18.56 10.04
C MET A 14 1.58 -18.49 8.86
N GLU A 15 1.08 -18.44 7.63
CA GLU A 15 1.92 -18.27 6.42
C GLU A 15 2.63 -16.92 6.40
N ALA A 16 2.03 -15.88 6.98
CA ALA A 16 2.57 -14.53 6.99
C ALA A 16 3.65 -14.29 8.05
N ASP A 17 3.71 -15.10 9.10
CA ASP A 17 4.63 -14.90 10.23
C ASP A 17 6.11 -14.90 9.81
N ASP A 18 6.47 -15.69 8.79
CA ASP A 18 7.84 -15.79 8.27
C ASP A 18 8.14 -14.78 7.13
N LEU A 19 7.16 -13.97 6.74
CA LEU A 19 7.28 -13.06 5.60
C LEU A 19 7.67 -11.64 6.02
N VAL A 20 8.43 -10.97 5.16
CA VAL A 20 8.81 -9.58 5.41
C VAL A 20 7.70 -8.67 4.92
N GLU A 21 7.22 -7.79 5.81
CA GLU A 21 6.30 -6.72 5.46
C GLU A 21 6.99 -5.58 4.69
N ARG A 22 6.27 -4.98 3.75
CA ARG A 22 6.69 -3.78 3.03
C ARG A 22 5.53 -2.82 2.77
N ASP A 23 5.84 -1.53 2.81
CA ASP A 23 4.86 -0.47 2.53
C ASP A 23 4.61 -0.29 1.03
N LEU A 24 3.35 -0.39 0.61
CA LEU A 24 2.90 0.15 -0.66
C LEU A 24 2.55 1.63 -0.50
N ARG A 25 3.34 2.52 -1.12
CA ARG A 25 3.13 3.97 -1.05
C ARG A 25 2.49 4.54 -2.31
N CYS A 26 1.71 5.60 -2.11
CA CYS A 26 1.10 6.34 -3.20
C CYS A 26 2.16 7.08 -4.01
N PRO A 27 2.24 6.88 -5.34
CA PRO A 27 3.25 7.52 -6.18
C PRO A 27 3.04 9.04 -6.31
N TYR A 28 1.86 9.54 -5.93
CA TYR A 28 1.50 10.96 -6.04
C TYR A 28 1.70 11.76 -4.76
N CYS A 29 1.49 11.14 -3.58
CA CYS A 29 1.52 11.87 -2.30
C CYS A 29 2.34 11.17 -1.20
N ASP A 30 3.04 10.09 -1.54
CA ASP A 30 3.88 9.24 -0.67
C ASP A 30 3.17 8.66 0.57
N PHE A 31 1.85 8.75 0.63
CA PHE A 31 1.08 8.17 1.72
C PHE A 31 1.09 6.65 1.64
N ARG A 32 1.28 5.97 2.78
CA ARG A 32 1.19 4.51 2.89
C ARG A 32 -0.25 4.06 2.58
N ILE A 33 -0.43 3.37 1.47
CA ILE A 33 -1.73 2.84 1.04
C ILE A 33 -2.04 1.56 1.81
N GLN A 34 -1.10 0.62 1.84
CA GLN A 34 -1.26 -0.70 2.45
C GLN A 34 0.10 -1.29 2.83
N THR A 35 0.12 -2.19 3.80
CA THR A 35 1.26 -3.08 4.06
C THR A 35 1.03 -4.39 3.29
N ILE A 36 2.03 -4.84 2.54
CA ILE A 36 1.98 -6.09 1.77
C ILE A 36 3.16 -6.97 2.16
N TYR A 37 3.03 -8.28 1.99
CA TYR A 37 4.10 -9.22 2.29
C TYR A 37 5.10 -9.36 1.12
N SER A 38 6.26 -9.97 1.40
CA SER A 38 7.39 -10.09 0.47
C SER A 38 7.13 -11.01 -0.72
N ASP A 39 6.23 -11.98 -0.54
CA ASP A 39 5.76 -12.95 -1.52
C ASP A 39 4.64 -12.41 -2.42
N ALA A 40 4.02 -11.29 -2.06
CA ALA A 40 2.91 -10.71 -2.80
C ALA A 40 3.32 -10.31 -4.23
N VAL A 41 2.61 -10.87 -5.22
CA VAL A 41 2.80 -10.67 -6.66
C VAL A 41 1.48 -10.32 -7.36
N GLY A 42 1.57 -9.80 -8.59
CA GLY A 42 0.41 -9.50 -9.43
C GLY A 42 0.01 -8.02 -9.47
N HIS A 43 -1.17 -7.75 -10.01
CA HIS A 43 -1.72 -6.40 -10.17
C HIS A 43 -2.71 -6.08 -9.06
N LEU A 44 -2.45 -5.00 -8.32
CA LEU A 44 -3.31 -4.49 -7.26
C LEU A 44 -3.91 -3.15 -7.67
N ARG A 45 -5.23 -3.09 -7.85
CA ARG A 45 -5.95 -1.82 -7.99
C ARG A 45 -6.28 -1.29 -6.60
N SER A 46 -5.74 -0.13 -6.22
CA SER A 46 -6.00 0.48 -4.92
C SER A 46 -6.26 1.98 -5.02
N LYS A 47 -7.02 2.51 -4.06
CA LYS A 47 -7.34 3.92 -3.92
C LYS A 47 -6.52 4.50 -2.77
N CYS A 48 -5.78 5.57 -3.03
CA CYS A 48 -5.05 6.24 -1.96
C CYS A 48 -6.04 6.88 -0.97
N PRO A 49 -5.99 6.55 0.33
CA PRO A 49 -6.91 7.14 1.32
C PRO A 49 -6.65 8.63 1.55
N LYS A 50 -5.45 9.14 1.25
CA LYS A 50 -5.09 10.57 1.35
C LYS A 50 -5.53 11.37 0.12
N CYS A 51 -4.94 11.13 -1.05
CA CYS A 51 -5.19 11.94 -2.25
C CYS A 51 -6.31 11.40 -3.17
N LYS A 52 -6.91 10.26 -2.83
CA LYS A 52 -8.04 9.63 -3.54
C LYS A 52 -7.78 9.14 -4.97
N ASN A 53 -6.55 9.29 -5.50
CA ASN A 53 -6.15 8.69 -6.77
C ASN A 53 -6.30 7.17 -6.75
N ILE A 54 -6.80 6.60 -7.86
CA ILE A 54 -6.92 5.18 -8.09
C ILE A 54 -5.78 4.75 -9.01
N THR A 55 -5.01 3.74 -8.63
CA THR A 55 -3.83 3.29 -9.38
C THR A 55 -3.76 1.77 -9.39
N ILE A 56 -3.23 1.23 -10.48
CA ILE A 56 -2.92 -0.19 -10.61
C ILE A 56 -1.42 -0.36 -10.36
N PHE A 57 -1.09 -1.16 -9.35
CA PHE A 57 0.28 -1.47 -8.94
C PHE A 57 0.65 -2.87 -9.38
N ASN A 58 1.70 -3.02 -10.20
CA ASN A 58 2.34 -4.32 -10.36
C ASN A 58 3.30 -4.54 -9.19
N LEU A 59 2.95 -5.43 -8.26
CA LEU A 59 3.69 -5.66 -7.01
C LEU A 59 5.15 -6.10 -7.23
N ALA A 60 5.46 -6.64 -8.42
CA ALA A 60 6.84 -6.97 -8.82
C ALA A 60 7.67 -5.73 -9.14
N TYR A 61 7.11 -4.74 -9.85
CA TYR A 61 7.80 -3.47 -10.16
C TYR A 61 7.98 -2.61 -8.91
N PHE A 62 6.98 -2.64 -8.03
CA PHE A 62 6.97 -1.91 -6.78
C PHE A 62 7.67 -2.67 -5.63
N ARG A 63 8.43 -3.73 -5.93
CA ARG A 63 9.20 -4.54 -4.96
C ARG A 63 10.29 -3.78 -4.22
N ARG A 64 10.93 -2.83 -4.91
CA ARG A 64 12.06 -2.06 -4.38
C ARG A 64 11.79 -0.57 -4.35
N MET A 65 10.55 -0.15 -4.05
CA MET A 65 10.24 1.28 -3.95
C MET A 65 11.09 1.90 -2.83
N LYS A 66 12.22 2.50 -3.21
CA LYS A 66 13.05 3.30 -2.31
C LYS A 66 12.23 4.52 -1.92
N HIS A 67 12.21 4.86 -0.64
CA HIS A 67 11.64 6.13 -0.19
C HIS A 67 12.17 7.23 -1.09
N ARG A 68 11.29 7.89 -1.85
CA ARG A 68 11.68 9.15 -2.45
C ARG A 68 11.94 10.08 -1.25
N PRO A 69 13.15 10.65 -1.10
CA PRO A 69 13.34 11.67 -0.08
C PRO A 69 12.25 12.70 -0.31
N ARG A 70 11.45 12.97 0.72
CA ARG A 70 10.40 13.99 0.66
C ARG A 70 11.09 15.27 0.21
N TYR A 71 10.98 15.62 -1.06
CA TYR A 71 11.10 17.02 -1.45
C TYR A 71 10.00 17.69 -0.66
N ARG A 72 10.41 18.38 0.42
CA ARG A 72 9.53 19.21 1.21
C ARG A 72 9.02 20.26 0.22
N HIS A 73 7.89 20.01 -0.42
CA HIS A 73 7.07 21.10 -0.91
C HIS A 73 6.68 21.86 0.34
N SER A 74 7.44 22.94 0.59
CA SER A 74 7.14 23.96 1.57
C SER A 74 5.64 24.20 1.53
N ALA A 75 5.04 24.25 2.71
CA ALA A 75 3.63 24.56 2.89
C ALA A 75 3.29 25.84 2.11
N HIS A 76 2.67 25.70 0.94
CA HIS A 76 1.98 26.80 0.30
C HIS A 76 0.58 26.83 0.87
N THR A 77 0.48 27.59 1.96
CA THR A 77 -0.69 28.37 2.38
C THR A 77 -1.64 28.70 1.24
N GLY A 78 -2.95 28.49 1.44
CA GLY A 78 -3.97 29.25 0.72
C GLY A 78 -5.18 28.45 0.23
N ARG A 79 -6.28 28.56 0.96
CA ARG A 79 -7.64 28.56 0.37
C ARG A 79 -7.66 29.52 -0.84
N VAL A 80 -8.18 29.09 -1.99
CA VAL A 80 -9.25 29.76 -2.76
C VAL A 80 -9.83 28.72 -3.72
N TYR A 81 -11.05 28.24 -3.47
CA TYR A 81 -11.92 27.75 -4.55
C TYR A 81 -12.79 28.93 -4.93
N ARG A 82 -12.71 29.31 -6.22
CA ARG A 82 -13.61 30.25 -6.87
C ARG A 82 -14.68 29.45 -7.61
#